data_AF-A0A8C3Y744-F1
#
_entry.id   AF-A0A8C3Y744-F1
#
_cell.length_a   1.000
_cell.length_b   1.000
_cell.length_c   1.000
_cell.angle_alpha   90.00
_cell.angle_beta   90.00
_cell.angle_gamma   90.00
#
_symmetry.space_group_name_H-M   'P 1'
#
loop_
_entity.id
_entity.type
_entity.pdbx_description
1 polymer ?
#
loop_
_entity_poly.entity_id
_entity_poly.type
_entity_poly.pdbx_seq_one_letter_code
_entity_poly.pdbx_strand_id
1 'polypeptide(L)'
;MSPDVPCCPLSPLCHLCPHVCVSLCPSLSPCLPCCPWCPLSPLLSPAVPVSPLLLVSSVQAVMASTAGYIISSSCQHVIDDQHWLAAAYPPFAVPYFVYDVYAMYLCHLQRAQVKGHGPGGARAFLRHERLMVLHHGAMVLVCFPVVWRQGKGDFFLGCLLMAELSTPLVCLGKVLILLHLQHTTLHKLNAVALLLTFLLCRVLLFPYLYWAYGRHRGLALLRVPSALPVAYNMAAVAMAAPQLYWFGLICRGAWRLFRPAGSPPRPP
;
A
#
# COMPACT_ATOMS: atom_id res chain seq x y z
N MET A 1 46.74 -2.02 30.98
CA MET A 1 47.14 -0.60 30.98
C MET A 1 47.15 -0.14 29.54
N SER A 2 46.10 0.56 29.13
CA SER A 2 46.04 1.30 27.87
C SER A 2 47.04 2.46 27.92
N PRO A 3 47.71 2.80 26.81
CA PRO A 3 48.19 4.16 26.61
C PRO A 3 47.27 4.87 25.60
N ASP A 4 46.72 5.98 26.08
CA ASP A 4 45.99 6.99 25.31
C ASP A 4 46.80 7.45 24.09
N VAL A 5 46.16 7.47 22.91
CA VAL A 5 46.68 8.16 21.72
C VAL A 5 45.83 9.42 21.52
N PRO A 6 46.46 10.61 21.43
CA PRO A 6 45.78 11.89 21.58
C PRO A 6 44.93 12.24 20.35
N CYS A 7 43.75 12.80 20.59
CA CYS A 7 42.99 13.53 19.59
C CYS A 7 43.83 14.74 19.10
N CYS A 8 44.22 14.73 17.82
CA CYS A 8 44.84 15.90 17.20
C CYS A 8 43.86 17.09 17.19
N PRO A 9 44.35 18.31 17.49
CA PRO A 9 43.54 19.51 17.67
C PRO A 9 43.05 20.07 16.34
N LEU A 10 41.88 20.70 16.36
CA LEU A 10 41.36 21.50 15.25
C LEU A 10 42.42 22.50 14.76
N SER A 11 42.81 22.40 13.49
CA SER A 11 43.52 23.48 12.79
C SER A 11 42.57 24.13 11.76
N PRO A 12 42.64 25.46 11.53
CA PRO A 12 41.59 26.21 10.83
C PRO A 12 41.75 26.22 9.29
N LEU A 13 42.51 25.28 8.71
CA LEU A 13 42.90 25.32 7.30
C LEU A 13 42.13 24.35 6.38
N CYS A 14 41.07 23.69 6.87
CA CYS A 14 40.21 22.78 6.07
C CYS A 14 39.25 23.50 5.08
N HIS A 15 39.58 24.70 4.61
CA HIS A 15 38.75 25.46 3.66
C HIS A 15 39.30 25.54 2.23
N LEU A 16 40.38 24.84 1.87
CA LEU A 16 40.86 24.81 0.48
C LEU A 16 40.82 23.40 -0.14
N CYS A 17 39.87 23.24 -1.06
CA CYS A 17 39.75 22.34 -2.22
C CYS A 17 40.26 20.86 -2.18
N PRO A 18 39.49 19.90 -2.74
CA PRO A 18 39.74 18.46 -2.56
C PRO A 18 40.79 17.84 -3.48
N HIS A 19 41.32 18.56 -4.47
CA HIS A 19 42.11 17.96 -5.55
C HIS A 19 43.58 17.64 -5.21
N VAL A 20 44.09 18.08 -4.05
CA VAL A 20 45.52 17.90 -3.71
C VAL A 20 45.77 16.68 -2.80
N CYS A 21 44.75 16.16 -2.08
CA CYS A 21 44.96 15.05 -1.15
C CYS A 21 45.23 13.68 -1.81
N VAL A 22 44.87 13.50 -3.08
CA VAL A 22 44.94 12.17 -3.74
C VAL A 22 46.38 11.81 -4.17
N SER A 23 47.29 12.77 -4.30
CA SER A 23 48.61 12.51 -4.89
C SER A 23 49.71 12.07 -3.91
N LEU A 24 49.45 11.97 -2.60
CA LEU A 24 50.50 11.84 -1.57
C LEU A 24 50.47 10.57 -0.72
N CYS A 25 49.52 9.65 -0.89
CA CYS A 25 49.46 8.42 -0.07
C CYS A 25 48.90 7.21 -0.84
N PRO A 26 49.75 6.35 -1.42
CA PRO A 26 49.30 5.17 -2.16
C PRO A 26 49.05 3.91 -1.29
N SER A 27 49.01 4.00 0.05
CA SER A 27 49.01 2.82 0.94
C SER A 27 47.96 2.78 2.08
N LEU A 28 46.89 3.57 2.04
CA LEU A 28 45.77 3.45 3.00
C LEU A 28 44.51 2.84 2.35
N SER A 29 44.48 1.50 2.27
CA SER A 29 43.34 0.75 1.71
C SER A 29 42.28 0.21 2.71
N PRO A 30 42.31 0.42 4.05
CA PRO A 30 41.17 -0.01 4.87
C PRO A 30 40.31 1.11 5.49
N CYS A 31 40.59 2.39 5.25
CA CYS A 31 39.91 3.51 5.96
C CYS A 31 38.93 4.32 5.09
N LEU A 32 38.07 3.67 4.32
CA LEU A 32 36.98 4.33 3.60
C LEU A 32 35.65 3.61 3.90
N PRO A 33 34.93 4.06 4.95
CA PRO A 33 33.55 4.43 4.70
C PRO A 33 33.13 5.62 5.59
N CYS A 34 33.63 6.83 5.33
CA CYS A 34 33.19 8.04 6.06
C CYS A 34 33.16 9.32 5.20
N CYS A 35 33.00 9.22 3.88
CA CYS A 35 32.73 10.39 3.03
C CYS A 35 31.37 10.23 2.32
N PRO A 36 30.32 10.97 2.73
CA PRO A 36 29.03 10.98 2.05
C PRO A 36 29.03 11.70 0.68
N TRP A 37 30.20 12.16 0.22
CA TRP A 37 30.36 13.01 -0.96
C TRP A 37 31.30 12.43 -2.03
N CYS A 38 31.48 11.11 -2.06
CA CYS A 38 32.20 10.46 -3.17
C CYS A 38 31.20 10.07 -4.27
N PRO A 39 31.18 10.76 -5.43
CA PRO A 39 30.23 10.49 -6.52
C PRO A 39 30.76 9.40 -7.47
N LEU A 40 31.44 8.38 -6.94
CA LEU A 40 31.93 7.24 -7.72
C LEU A 40 31.18 5.96 -7.33
N SER A 41 29.88 5.94 -7.62
CA SER A 41 29.12 4.71 -7.89
C SER A 41 27.89 5.03 -8.76
N PRO A 42 28.02 5.54 -10.00
CA PRO A 42 26.86 5.81 -10.85
C PRO A 42 26.37 4.60 -11.66
N LEU A 43 26.76 3.35 -11.32
CA LEU A 43 26.51 2.20 -12.21
C LEU A 43 25.66 1.04 -11.65
N LEU A 44 25.16 1.10 -10.42
CA LEU A 44 24.17 0.09 -9.98
C LEU A 44 23.30 0.52 -8.81
N SER A 45 22.31 1.37 -9.05
CA SER A 45 20.98 1.34 -8.38
C SER A 45 20.10 2.46 -8.94
N PRO A 46 19.09 2.18 -9.77
CA PRO A 46 18.03 3.15 -9.96
C PRO A 46 17.26 3.20 -8.64
N ALA A 47 17.41 4.29 -7.88
CA ALA A 47 16.46 4.60 -6.83
C ALA A 47 15.08 4.68 -7.50
N VAL A 48 14.25 3.65 -7.35
CA VAL A 48 12.93 3.61 -7.98
C VAL A 48 12.14 4.79 -7.44
N PRO A 49 11.69 5.73 -8.29
CA PRO A 49 10.90 6.85 -7.82
C PRO A 49 9.56 6.31 -7.31
N VAL A 50 9.24 6.57 -6.05
CA VAL A 50 8.00 6.08 -5.41
C VAL A 50 6.78 6.78 -6.01
N SER A 51 6.90 8.03 -6.46
CA SER A 51 5.77 8.82 -6.96
C SER A 51 5.12 8.25 -8.23
N PRO A 52 5.87 7.82 -9.27
CA PRO A 52 5.31 7.11 -10.42
C PRO A 52 4.56 5.82 -10.06
N LEU A 53 5.07 5.04 -9.09
CA LEU A 53 4.40 3.82 -8.63
C LEU A 53 3.02 4.14 -8.01
N LEU A 54 2.94 5.21 -7.20
CA LEU A 54 1.69 5.68 -6.60
C LEU A 54 0.69 6.19 -7.66
N LEU A 55 1.18 6.83 -8.72
CA LEU A 55 0.35 7.29 -9.84
C LEU A 55 -0.25 6.11 -10.61
N VAL A 56 0.57 5.14 -10.97
CA VAL A 56 0.14 3.91 -11.67
C VAL A 56 -0.94 3.19 -10.86
N SER A 57 -0.74 3.07 -9.54
CA SER A 57 -1.73 2.50 -8.63
C SER A 57 -3.02 3.31 -8.52
N SER A 58 -2.93 4.64 -8.51
CA SER A 58 -4.11 5.50 -8.47
C SER A 58 -4.95 5.39 -9.75
N VAL A 59 -4.30 5.37 -10.93
CA VAL A 59 -4.96 5.23 -12.23
C VAL A 59 -5.67 3.89 -12.34
N GLN A 60 -4.99 2.80 -11.96
CA GLN A 60 -5.62 1.48 -11.93
C GLN A 60 -6.83 1.46 -11.02
N ALA A 61 -6.71 2.02 -9.82
CA ALA A 61 -7.79 2.00 -8.85
C ALA A 61 -9.03 2.77 -9.33
N VAL A 62 -8.84 3.89 -10.04
CA VAL A 62 -9.94 4.63 -10.68
C VAL A 62 -10.60 3.79 -11.78
N MET A 63 -9.82 3.15 -12.65
CA MET A 63 -10.37 2.28 -13.69
C MET A 63 -11.13 1.10 -13.09
N ALA A 64 -10.58 0.44 -12.07
CA ALA A 64 -11.21 -0.68 -11.37
C ALA A 64 -12.53 -0.27 -10.74
N SER A 65 -12.53 0.85 -10.00
CA SER A 65 -13.71 1.35 -9.32
C SER A 65 -14.80 1.76 -10.30
N THR A 66 -14.42 2.38 -11.42
CA THR A 66 -15.36 2.79 -12.48
C THR A 66 -15.97 1.57 -13.16
N ALA A 67 -15.14 0.57 -13.51
CA ALA A 67 -15.64 -0.68 -14.07
C ALA A 67 -16.57 -1.40 -13.08
N GLY A 68 -16.19 -1.45 -11.81
CA GLY A 68 -16.99 -2.04 -10.74
C GLY A 68 -18.34 -1.38 -10.55
N TYR A 69 -18.38 -0.05 -10.58
CA TYR A 69 -19.63 0.72 -10.50
C TYR A 69 -20.54 0.45 -11.70
N ILE A 70 -20.00 0.42 -12.93
CA ILE A 70 -20.78 0.13 -14.14
C ILE A 70 -21.37 -1.28 -14.09
N ILE A 71 -20.56 -2.28 -13.75
CA ILE A 71 -21.01 -3.68 -13.67
C ILE A 71 -22.11 -3.82 -12.60
N SER A 72 -21.85 -3.35 -11.38
CA SER A 72 -22.79 -3.50 -10.26
C SER A 72 -24.10 -2.72 -10.42
N SER A 73 -24.07 -1.57 -11.11
CA SER A 73 -25.29 -0.80 -11.40
C SER A 73 -26.11 -1.36 -12.58
N SER A 74 -25.47 -2.12 -13.47
CA SER A 74 -26.11 -2.67 -14.67
C SER A 74 -26.74 -4.05 -14.43
N CYS A 75 -26.22 -4.84 -13.48
CA CYS A 75 -26.81 -6.12 -13.09
C CYS A 75 -28.01 -5.93 -12.14
N GLN A 76 -29.21 -6.31 -12.58
CA GLN A 76 -30.41 -6.34 -11.73
C GLN A 76 -30.48 -7.65 -10.93
N HIS A 77 -30.15 -8.76 -11.58
CA HIS A 77 -30.09 -10.09 -10.99
C HIS A 77 -28.68 -10.40 -10.49
N VAL A 78 -28.47 -10.34 -9.18
CA VAL A 78 -27.13 -10.39 -8.55
C VAL A 78 -26.33 -11.68 -8.81
N ILE A 79 -26.98 -12.78 -9.20
CA ILE A 79 -26.31 -14.07 -9.46
C ILE A 79 -26.11 -14.32 -10.96
N ASP A 80 -27.13 -14.11 -11.78
CA ASP A 80 -27.19 -14.65 -13.14
C ASP A 80 -26.97 -13.60 -14.23
N ASP A 81 -27.10 -12.30 -13.90
CA ASP A 81 -26.81 -11.26 -14.87
C ASP A 81 -25.31 -11.21 -15.15
N GLN A 82 -24.99 -11.08 -16.44
CA GLN A 82 -23.63 -10.94 -16.93
C GLN A 82 -23.41 -9.54 -17.50
N HIS A 83 -22.19 -9.04 -17.35
CA HIS A 83 -21.80 -7.78 -17.97
C HIS A 83 -20.49 -7.96 -18.73
N TRP A 84 -20.42 -7.49 -19.98
CA TRP A 84 -19.23 -7.67 -20.84
C TRP A 84 -17.95 -7.14 -20.18
N LEU A 85 -18.06 -6.06 -19.39
CA LEU A 85 -16.92 -5.48 -18.68
C LEU A 85 -16.37 -6.40 -17.57
N ALA A 86 -17.21 -7.26 -16.99
CA ALA A 86 -16.80 -8.27 -16.03
C ALA A 86 -15.94 -9.37 -16.69
N ALA A 87 -16.09 -9.59 -18.00
CA ALA A 87 -15.20 -10.43 -18.79
C ALA A 87 -13.98 -9.65 -19.34
N ALA A 88 -14.15 -8.40 -19.77
CA ALA A 88 -13.05 -7.65 -20.39
C ALA A 88 -12.00 -7.13 -19.37
N TYR A 89 -12.41 -6.81 -18.14
CA TYR A 89 -11.55 -6.15 -17.16
C TYR A 89 -10.56 -7.10 -16.43
N PRO A 90 -10.94 -8.32 -16.00
CA PRO A 90 -10.02 -9.22 -15.29
C PRO A 90 -8.72 -9.57 -16.02
N PRO A 91 -8.71 -9.84 -17.35
CA PRO A 91 -7.46 -10.07 -18.09
C PRO A 91 -6.48 -8.89 -18.02
N PHE A 92 -6.98 -7.67 -17.83
CA PHE A 92 -6.17 -6.47 -17.61
C PHE A 92 -5.81 -6.27 -16.13
N ALA A 93 -6.74 -6.57 -15.22
CA ALA A 93 -6.54 -6.38 -13.79
C ALA A 93 -5.55 -7.38 -13.16
N VAL A 94 -5.59 -8.65 -13.56
CA VAL A 94 -4.75 -9.71 -12.97
C VAL A 94 -3.24 -9.42 -13.15
N PRO A 95 -2.74 -9.09 -14.35
CA PRO A 95 -1.34 -8.69 -14.53
C PRO A 95 -0.96 -7.46 -13.69
N TYR A 96 -1.88 -6.51 -13.54
CA TYR A 96 -1.65 -5.36 -12.67
C TYR A 96 -1.47 -5.77 -11.20
N PHE A 97 -2.30 -6.67 -10.66
CA PHE A 97 -2.14 -7.12 -9.27
C PHE A 97 -0.80 -7.84 -9.04
N VAL A 98 -0.29 -8.54 -10.05
CA VAL A 98 1.07 -9.12 -10.01
C VAL A 98 2.13 -8.01 -10.02
N TYR A 99 1.96 -6.99 -10.88
CA TYR A 99 2.82 -5.81 -10.89
C TYR A 99 2.82 -5.08 -9.53
N ASP A 100 1.67 -4.95 -8.86
CA ASP A 100 1.56 -4.28 -7.56
C ASP A 100 2.36 -5.01 -6.47
N VAL A 101 2.32 -6.36 -6.46
CA VAL A 101 3.17 -7.18 -5.58
C VAL A 101 4.65 -6.97 -5.88
N TYR A 102 5.04 -6.84 -7.15
CA TYR A 102 6.41 -6.54 -7.53
C TYR A 102 6.84 -5.13 -7.10
N ALA A 103 5.98 -4.12 -7.28
CA ALA A 103 6.22 -2.75 -6.84
C ALA A 103 6.37 -2.67 -5.30
N MET A 104 5.58 -3.46 -4.56
CA MET A 104 5.72 -3.63 -3.11
C MET A 104 7.08 -4.22 -2.73
N TYR A 105 7.57 -5.21 -3.48
CA TYR A 105 8.89 -5.80 -3.26
C TYR A 105 10.01 -4.76 -3.47
N LEU A 106 9.95 -3.98 -4.54
CA LEU A 106 10.91 -2.89 -4.79
C LEU A 106 10.90 -1.84 -3.66
N CYS A 107 9.71 -1.45 -3.21
CA CYS A 107 9.57 -0.54 -2.07
C CYS A 107 10.18 -1.11 -0.78
N HIS A 108 10.08 -2.43 -0.57
CA HIS A 108 10.70 -3.09 0.59
C HIS A 108 12.22 -3.02 0.53
N LEU A 109 12.83 -3.32 -0.62
CA LEU A 109 14.27 -3.24 -0.82
C LEU A 109 14.79 -1.81 -0.57
N GLN A 110 14.10 -0.81 -1.10
CA GLN A 110 14.48 0.59 -0.89
C GLN A 110 14.38 1.01 0.59
N ARG A 111 13.32 0.58 1.29
CA ARG A 111 13.18 0.84 2.74
C ARG A 111 14.28 0.17 3.56
N ALA A 112 14.72 -1.02 3.17
CA ALA A 112 15.83 -1.72 3.82
C ALA A 112 17.15 -0.94 3.61
N GLN A 113 17.41 -0.51 2.38
CA GLN A 113 18.58 0.30 2.02
C GLN A 113 18.63 1.63 2.80
N VAL A 114 17.53 2.40 2.84
CA VAL A 114 17.46 3.68 3.57
C VAL A 114 17.68 3.50 5.07
N LYS A 115 17.27 2.36 5.63
CA LYS A 115 17.46 2.04 7.05
C LYS A 115 18.84 1.44 7.35
N GLY A 116 19.74 1.33 6.37
CA GLY A 116 21.07 0.74 6.53
C GLY A 116 21.04 -0.77 6.86
N HIS A 117 19.91 -1.44 6.68
CA HIS A 117 19.81 -2.89 6.87
C HIS A 117 20.05 -3.59 5.53
N GLY A 118 20.81 -4.69 5.53
CA GLY A 118 20.98 -5.52 4.34
C GLY A 118 19.62 -5.94 3.78
N PRO A 119 19.43 -5.97 2.44
CA PRO A 119 18.15 -6.33 1.85
C PRO A 119 17.85 -7.78 2.24
N GLY A 120 16.97 -7.95 3.23
CA GLY A 120 16.40 -9.25 3.50
C GLY A 120 15.76 -9.72 2.19
N GLY A 121 16.22 -10.84 1.65
CA GLY A 121 15.75 -11.35 0.36
C GLY A 121 14.24 -11.64 0.36
N ALA A 122 13.72 -12.22 -0.72
CA ALA A 122 12.28 -12.47 -0.90
C ALA A 122 11.56 -13.08 0.33
N ARG A 123 12.23 -13.94 1.11
CA ARG A 123 11.67 -14.53 2.34
C ARG A 123 11.41 -13.52 3.45
N ALA A 124 12.25 -12.50 3.59
CA ALA A 124 12.06 -11.42 4.56
C ALA A 124 10.91 -10.51 4.11
N PHE A 125 10.84 -10.18 2.81
CA PHE A 125 9.72 -9.44 2.22
C PHE A 125 8.37 -10.14 2.49
N LEU A 126 8.27 -11.43 2.17
CA LEU A 126 7.04 -12.20 2.38
C LEU A 126 6.63 -12.26 3.85
N ARG A 127 7.58 -12.27 4.79
CA ARG A 127 7.28 -12.24 6.23
C ARG A 127 6.83 -10.87 6.71
N HIS A 128 7.53 -9.81 6.30
CA HIS A 128 7.25 -8.45 6.75
C HIS A 128 5.98 -7.86 6.12
N GLU A 129 5.73 -8.12 4.85
CA GLU A 129 4.60 -7.58 4.08
C GLU A 129 3.48 -8.63 3.86
N ARG A 130 3.46 -9.69 4.69
CA ARG A 130 2.58 -10.87 4.56
C ARG A 130 1.11 -10.54 4.33
N LEU A 131 0.60 -9.49 4.98
CA LEU A 131 -0.82 -9.17 4.96
C LEU A 131 -1.24 -8.57 3.61
N MET A 132 -0.40 -7.73 3.02
CA MET A 132 -0.66 -7.16 1.69
C MET A 132 -0.42 -8.18 0.59
N VAL A 133 0.65 -8.97 0.69
CA VAL A 133 0.94 -10.03 -0.28
C VAL A 133 -0.15 -11.10 -0.27
N LEU A 134 -0.59 -11.54 0.91
CA LEU A 134 -1.70 -12.49 1.02
C LEU A 134 -3.00 -11.90 0.48
N HIS A 135 -3.29 -10.61 0.74
CA HIS A 135 -4.47 -9.94 0.20
C HIS A 135 -4.48 -9.90 -1.34
N HIS A 136 -3.37 -9.50 -1.96
CA HIS A 136 -3.24 -9.46 -3.41
C HIS A 136 -3.25 -10.87 -4.02
N GLY A 137 -2.58 -11.81 -3.37
CA GLY A 137 -2.61 -13.23 -3.74
C GLY A 137 -4.01 -13.82 -3.67
N ALA A 138 -4.79 -13.51 -2.62
CA ALA A 138 -6.18 -13.95 -2.51
C ALA A 138 -7.07 -13.33 -3.60
N MET A 139 -6.88 -12.05 -3.94
CA MET A 139 -7.62 -11.43 -5.04
C MET A 139 -7.32 -12.11 -6.38
N VAL A 140 -6.05 -12.38 -6.68
CA VAL A 140 -5.62 -13.01 -7.94
C VAL A 140 -5.97 -14.49 -8.03
N LEU A 141 -5.80 -15.26 -6.95
CA LEU A 141 -5.93 -16.72 -6.97
C LEU A 141 -7.32 -17.21 -6.57
N VAL A 142 -8.10 -16.39 -5.85
CA VAL A 142 -9.43 -16.76 -5.36
C VAL A 142 -10.51 -15.88 -5.99
N CYS A 143 -10.42 -14.55 -5.89
CA CYS A 143 -11.52 -13.69 -6.34
C CYS A 143 -11.72 -13.72 -7.86
N PHE A 144 -10.67 -13.44 -8.64
CA PHE A 144 -10.80 -13.46 -10.10
C PHE A 144 -11.17 -14.85 -10.66
N PRO A 145 -10.54 -15.98 -10.24
CA PRO A 145 -10.84 -17.29 -10.80
C PRO A 145 -12.20 -17.86 -10.36
N VAL A 146 -12.66 -17.55 -9.14
CA VAL A 146 -13.97 -18.01 -8.65
C VAL A 146 -15.10 -17.29 -9.36
N VAL A 147 -14.97 -15.98 -9.63
CA VAL A 147 -16.00 -15.23 -10.35
C VAL A 147 -15.92 -15.43 -11.86
N TRP A 148 -14.73 -15.69 -12.41
CA TRP A 148 -14.58 -16.06 -13.82
C TRP A 148 -15.15 -17.45 -14.14
N ARG A 149 -15.33 -18.32 -13.14
CA ARG A 149 -15.96 -19.64 -13.34
C ARG A 149 -17.47 -19.48 -13.46
N GLN A 150 -18.01 -19.99 -14.57
CA GLN A 150 -19.45 -20.19 -14.84
C GLN A 150 -20.25 -18.94 -15.26
N GLY A 151 -19.61 -17.78 -15.41
CA GLY A 151 -20.28 -16.55 -15.85
C GLY A 151 -21.41 -16.13 -14.90
N LYS A 152 -21.17 -16.25 -13.58
CA LYS A 152 -22.15 -15.92 -12.55
C LYS A 152 -21.49 -15.03 -11.51
N GLY A 153 -22.29 -14.12 -10.94
CA GLY A 153 -21.86 -13.24 -9.86
C GLY A 153 -21.05 -12.03 -10.33
N ASP A 154 -21.25 -11.58 -11.57
CA ASP A 154 -20.62 -10.37 -12.12
C ASP A 154 -20.94 -9.14 -11.27
N PHE A 155 -22.16 -9.05 -10.73
CA PHE A 155 -22.54 -8.04 -9.74
C PHE A 155 -21.57 -8.01 -8.54
N PHE A 156 -21.26 -9.17 -7.96
CA PHE A 156 -20.37 -9.27 -6.81
C PHE A 156 -18.92 -8.91 -7.17
N LEU A 157 -18.44 -9.30 -8.35
CA LEU A 157 -17.15 -8.83 -8.87
C LEU A 157 -17.12 -7.31 -9.00
N GLY A 158 -18.18 -6.72 -9.56
CA GLY A 158 -18.32 -5.28 -9.69
C GLY A 158 -18.21 -4.57 -8.33
N CYS A 159 -18.94 -5.06 -7.33
CA CYS A 159 -18.86 -4.52 -5.97
C CYS A 159 -17.48 -4.70 -5.34
N LEU A 160 -16.79 -5.83 -5.59
CA LEU A 160 -15.42 -6.06 -5.11
C LEU A 160 -14.42 -5.11 -5.76
N LEU A 161 -14.57 -4.79 -7.04
CA LEU A 161 -13.71 -3.83 -7.75
C LEU A 161 -13.90 -2.39 -7.24
N MET A 162 -15.10 -2.02 -6.78
CA MET A 162 -15.36 -0.72 -6.15
C MET A 162 -14.56 -0.50 -4.85
N ALA A 163 -14.03 -1.57 -4.24
CA ALA A 163 -13.15 -1.47 -3.07
C ALA A 163 -11.86 -0.69 -3.35
N GLU A 164 -11.43 -0.63 -4.61
CA GLU A 164 -10.22 0.12 -5.00
C GLU A 164 -10.39 1.64 -4.92
N LEU A 165 -11.61 2.16 -4.72
CA LEU A 165 -11.86 3.61 -4.71
C LEU A 165 -11.10 4.35 -3.60
N SER A 166 -10.75 3.66 -2.51
CA SER A 166 -9.94 4.25 -1.43
C SER A 166 -8.45 4.37 -1.78
N THR A 167 -7.95 3.57 -2.73
CA THR A 167 -6.51 3.50 -3.07
C THR A 167 -5.93 4.83 -3.56
N PRO A 168 -6.60 5.62 -4.42
CA PRO A 168 -6.15 6.96 -4.80
C PRO A 168 -5.99 7.90 -3.60
N LEU A 169 -6.86 7.81 -2.58
CA LEU A 169 -6.78 8.64 -1.38
C LEU A 169 -5.65 8.20 -0.43
N VAL A 170 -5.34 6.91 -0.40
CA VAL A 170 -4.13 6.38 0.27
C VAL A 170 -2.87 6.88 -0.43
N CYS A 171 -2.83 6.81 -1.76
CA CYS A 171 -1.71 7.28 -2.58
C CYS A 171 -1.50 8.80 -2.43
N LEU A 172 -2.58 9.58 -2.53
CA LEU A 172 -2.56 11.03 -2.31
C LEU A 172 -2.03 11.37 -0.92
N GLY A 173 -2.48 10.66 0.12
CA GLY A 173 -1.97 10.83 1.48
C GLY A 173 -0.45 10.64 1.58
N LYS A 174 0.09 9.61 0.91
CA LYS A 174 1.55 9.37 0.86
C LYS A 174 2.28 10.49 0.10
N VAL A 175 1.75 10.94 -1.04
CA VAL A 175 2.34 12.05 -1.81
C VAL A 175 2.38 13.34 -0.99
N LEU A 176 1.30 13.68 -0.29
CA LEU A 176 1.26 14.87 0.56
C LEU A 176 2.30 14.83 1.68
N ILE A 177 2.56 13.65 2.26
CA ILE A 177 3.62 13.48 3.27
C ILE A 177 5.00 13.64 2.62
N LEU A 178 5.24 13.05 1.44
CA LEU A 178 6.51 13.20 0.70
C LEU A 178 6.80 14.67 0.33
N LEU A 179 5.76 15.44 0.02
CA LEU A 179 5.84 16.88 -0.26
C LEU A 179 5.88 17.75 1.00
N HIS A 180 5.94 17.16 2.20
CA HIS A 180 5.91 17.86 3.50
C HIS A 180 4.64 18.70 3.74
N LEU A 181 3.54 18.41 3.03
CA LEU A 181 2.25 19.11 3.12
C LEU A 181 1.30 18.52 4.18
N GLN A 182 1.82 17.76 5.14
CA GLN A 182 1.05 17.09 6.19
C GLN A 182 0.27 18.03 7.13
N HIS A 183 0.69 19.29 7.26
CA HIS A 183 0.03 20.30 8.10
C HIS A 183 -1.14 21.01 7.40
N THR A 184 -1.29 20.81 6.09
CA THR A 184 -2.30 21.50 5.29
C THR A 184 -3.72 21.01 5.59
N THR A 185 -4.71 21.87 5.35
CA THR A 185 -6.13 21.48 5.34
C THR A 185 -6.41 20.39 4.32
N LEU A 186 -5.68 20.38 3.20
CA LEU A 186 -5.76 19.34 2.17
C LEU A 186 -5.44 17.95 2.74
N HIS A 187 -4.40 17.81 3.56
CA HIS A 187 -4.08 16.53 4.20
C HIS A 187 -5.19 16.07 5.16
N LYS A 188 -5.81 17.00 5.90
CA LYS A 188 -6.95 16.70 6.79
C LYS A 188 -8.19 16.28 6.00
N LEU A 189 -8.53 16.99 4.92
CA LEU A 189 -9.65 16.64 4.04
C LEU A 189 -9.42 15.28 3.38
N ASN A 190 -8.21 15.01 2.90
CA ASN A 190 -7.86 13.69 2.37
C ASN A 190 -8.00 12.59 3.43
N ALA A 191 -7.61 12.84 4.68
CA ALA A 191 -7.76 11.87 5.76
C ALA A 191 -9.25 11.57 6.05
N VAL A 192 -10.13 12.56 6.02
CA VAL A 192 -11.59 12.36 6.16
C VAL A 192 -12.15 11.60 4.97
N ALA A 193 -11.81 12.02 3.74
CA ALA A 193 -12.23 11.34 2.52
C ALA A 193 -11.78 9.87 2.50
N LEU A 194 -10.53 9.61 2.89
CA LEU A 194 -9.98 8.25 3.02
C LEU A 194 -10.76 7.44 4.06
N LEU A 195 -11.07 8.02 5.22
CA LEU A 195 -11.81 7.33 6.27
C LEU A 195 -13.21 6.92 5.80
N LEU A 196 -13.94 7.84 5.16
CA LEU A 196 -15.28 7.61 4.65
C LEU A 196 -15.28 6.57 3.52
N THR A 197 -14.43 6.75 2.51
CA THR A 197 -14.35 5.81 1.38
C THR A 197 -13.90 4.42 1.82
N PHE A 198 -12.94 4.30 2.73
CA PHE A 198 -12.50 3.01 3.25
C PHE A 198 -13.62 2.31 4.05
N LEU A 199 -14.39 3.05 4.85
CA LEU A 199 -15.55 2.50 5.57
C LEU A 199 -16.60 1.99 4.59
N LEU A 200 -17.02 2.80 3.63
CA LEU A 200 -18.11 2.49 2.71
C LEU A 200 -17.73 1.40 1.70
N CYS A 201 -16.60 1.57 1.01
CA CYS A 201 -16.21 0.72 -0.12
C CYS A 201 -15.48 -0.55 0.29
N ARG A 202 -14.93 -0.65 1.51
CA ARG A 202 -14.18 -1.84 1.97
C ARG A 202 -14.80 -2.53 3.17
N VAL A 203 -15.12 -1.79 4.24
CA VAL A 203 -15.63 -2.40 5.48
C VAL A 203 -17.09 -2.80 5.36
N LEU A 204 -17.95 -1.87 4.93
CA LEU A 204 -19.40 -2.12 4.76
C LEU A 204 -19.72 -2.92 3.49
N LEU A 205 -18.75 -3.08 2.59
CA LEU A 205 -18.87 -3.89 1.39
C LEU A 205 -19.28 -5.33 1.74
N PHE A 206 -18.58 -6.01 2.66
CA PHE A 206 -18.90 -7.41 2.98
C PHE A 206 -20.32 -7.59 3.54
N PRO A 207 -20.77 -6.83 4.55
CA PRO A 207 -22.17 -6.84 4.97
C PRO A 207 -23.15 -6.58 3.82
N TYR A 208 -22.82 -5.65 2.92
CA TYR A 208 -23.64 -5.35 1.74
C TYR A 208 -23.75 -6.54 0.76
N LEU A 209 -22.66 -7.25 0.49
CA LEU A 209 -22.70 -8.44 -0.38
C LEU A 209 -23.61 -9.53 0.22
N TYR A 210 -23.52 -9.76 1.53
CA TYR A 210 -24.40 -10.71 2.23
C TYR A 210 -25.86 -10.25 2.21
N TRP A 211 -26.11 -8.95 2.39
CA TRP A 211 -27.44 -8.37 2.29
C TRP A 211 -28.04 -8.52 0.88
N ALA A 212 -27.28 -8.21 -0.16
CA ALA A 212 -27.71 -8.31 -1.56
C ALA A 212 -28.05 -9.75 -1.93
N TYR A 213 -27.20 -10.70 -1.53
CA TYR A 213 -27.48 -12.14 -1.69
C TYR A 213 -28.71 -12.59 -0.89
N GLY A 214 -28.82 -12.16 0.37
CA GLY A 214 -29.96 -12.47 1.24
C GLY A 214 -31.28 -11.97 0.68
N ARG A 215 -31.33 -10.71 0.22
CA ARG A 215 -32.48 -10.12 -0.47
C ARG A 215 -32.89 -10.94 -1.69
N HIS A 216 -31.92 -11.36 -2.50
CA HIS A 216 -32.18 -12.16 -3.68
C HIS A 216 -32.76 -13.54 -3.35
N ARG A 217 -32.34 -14.17 -2.24
CA ARG A 217 -32.85 -15.48 -1.78
C ARG A 217 -34.01 -15.40 -0.78
N GLY A 218 -34.49 -14.20 -0.43
CA GLY A 218 -35.51 -14.01 0.61
C GLY A 218 -35.04 -14.39 2.03
N LEU A 219 -33.74 -14.36 2.29
CA LEU A 219 -33.13 -14.72 3.57
C LEU A 219 -32.78 -13.48 4.40
N ALA A 220 -32.96 -13.57 5.72
CA ALA A 220 -32.43 -12.58 6.65
C ALA A 220 -30.89 -12.59 6.65
N LEU A 221 -30.25 -11.43 6.79
CA LEU A 221 -28.80 -11.25 6.70
C LEU A 221 -28.00 -12.21 7.58
N LEU A 222 -28.45 -12.44 8.81
CA LEU A 222 -27.79 -13.34 9.77
C LEU A 222 -27.85 -14.82 9.39
N ARG A 223 -28.78 -15.23 8.50
CA ARG A 223 -28.93 -16.60 8.00
C ARG A 223 -28.17 -16.86 6.70
N VAL A 224 -27.67 -15.81 6.05
CA VAL A 224 -26.91 -15.94 4.80
C VAL A 224 -25.62 -16.75 4.99
N PRO A 225 -24.81 -16.57 6.06
CA PRO A 225 -23.61 -17.38 6.26
C PRO A 225 -23.90 -18.88 6.35
N SER A 226 -25.01 -19.27 7.01
CA SER A 226 -25.41 -20.68 7.11
C SER A 226 -25.93 -21.27 5.79
N ALA A 227 -26.40 -20.44 4.87
CA ALA A 227 -26.91 -20.87 3.57
C ALA A 227 -25.80 -20.99 2.50
N LEU A 228 -24.66 -20.33 2.71
CA LEU A 228 -23.53 -20.35 1.78
C LEU A 228 -22.57 -21.51 2.09
N PRO A 229 -21.95 -22.13 1.07
CA PRO A 229 -20.86 -23.06 1.29
C PRO A 229 -19.74 -22.41 2.10
N VAL A 230 -19.13 -23.18 3.02
CA VAL A 230 -18.10 -22.71 3.95
C VAL A 230 -16.96 -21.98 3.24
N ALA A 231 -16.58 -22.42 2.04
CA ALA A 231 -15.54 -21.79 1.24
C ALA A 231 -15.80 -20.29 0.96
N TYR A 232 -17.05 -19.89 0.69
CA TYR A 232 -17.38 -18.48 0.44
C TYR A 232 -17.28 -17.64 1.69
N ASN A 233 -17.73 -18.16 2.84
CA ASN A 233 -17.57 -17.48 4.12
C ASN A 233 -16.10 -17.33 4.50
N MET A 234 -15.29 -18.38 4.27
CA MET A 234 -13.85 -18.34 4.50
C MET A 234 -13.17 -17.30 3.60
N ALA A 235 -13.53 -17.23 2.32
CA ALA A 235 -13.02 -16.22 1.39
C ALA A 235 -13.42 -14.80 1.82
N ALA A 236 -14.69 -14.60 2.22
CA ALA A 236 -15.16 -13.32 2.71
C ALA A 236 -14.41 -12.87 3.97
N VAL A 237 -14.23 -13.77 4.95
CA VAL A 237 -13.46 -13.48 6.17
C VAL A 237 -11.99 -13.20 5.85
N ALA A 238 -11.37 -13.99 4.99
CA ALA A 238 -9.98 -13.82 4.58
C ALA A 238 -9.75 -12.46 3.89
N MET A 239 -10.73 -11.97 3.12
CA MET A 239 -10.67 -10.65 2.51
C MET A 239 -11.02 -9.51 3.49
N ALA A 240 -12.00 -9.70 4.36
CA ALA A 240 -12.50 -8.66 5.28
C ALA A 240 -11.54 -8.38 6.44
N ALA A 241 -10.89 -9.41 6.99
CA ALA A 241 -10.02 -9.28 8.15
C ALA A 241 -8.86 -8.28 7.94
N PRO A 242 -8.12 -8.32 6.81
CA PRO A 242 -7.18 -7.25 6.46
C PRO A 242 -7.82 -5.86 6.44
N GLN A 243 -9.00 -5.70 5.84
CA GLN A 243 -9.65 -4.39 5.74
C GLN A 243 -9.99 -3.82 7.12
N LEU A 244 -10.53 -4.64 8.04
CA LEU A 244 -10.82 -4.20 9.40
C LEU A 244 -9.56 -3.76 10.16
N TYR A 245 -8.46 -4.50 10.01
CA TYR A 245 -7.18 -4.13 10.59
C TYR A 245 -6.67 -2.78 10.07
N TRP A 246 -6.67 -2.58 8.75
CA TRP A 246 -6.26 -1.31 8.13
C TRP A 246 -7.16 -0.15 8.51
N PHE A 247 -8.48 -0.37 8.57
CA PHE A 247 -9.43 0.64 9.01
C PHE A 247 -9.11 1.10 10.44
N GLY A 248 -8.81 0.17 11.34
CA GLY A 248 -8.35 0.50 12.69
C GLY A 248 -7.07 1.35 12.71
N LEU A 249 -6.10 1.05 11.85
CA LEU A 249 -4.88 1.86 11.71
C LEU A 249 -5.16 3.27 11.14
N ILE A 250 -6.07 3.38 10.16
CA ILE A 250 -6.49 4.65 9.57
C ILE A 250 -7.22 5.49 10.62
N CYS A 251 -8.16 4.91 11.38
CA CYS A 251 -8.83 5.57 12.50
C CYS A 251 -7.83 6.11 13.53
N ARG A 252 -6.82 5.30 13.91
CA ARG A 252 -5.76 5.74 14.83
C ARG A 252 -4.86 6.83 14.22
N GLY A 253 -4.63 6.80 12.91
CA GLY A 253 -3.94 7.85 12.16
C GLY A 253 -4.70 9.16 12.18
N ALA A 254 -5.98 9.12 11.79
CA ALA A 254 -6.89 10.26 11.80
C ALA A 254 -7.03 10.84 13.20
N TRP A 255 -7.22 10.00 14.22
CA TRP A 255 -7.29 10.46 15.62
C TRP A 255 -6.03 11.25 16.03
N ARG A 256 -4.83 10.78 15.66
CA ARG A 256 -3.59 11.52 15.94
C ARG A 256 -3.51 12.85 15.18
N LEU A 257 -4.04 12.91 13.95
CA LEU A 257 -4.07 14.12 13.13
C LEU A 257 -5.06 15.18 13.66
N PHE A 258 -6.18 14.74 14.26
CA PHE A 258 -7.24 15.61 14.78
C PHE A 258 -7.14 15.90 16.28
N ARG A 259 -6.24 15.23 17.01
CA ARG A 259 -5.96 15.57 18.41
C ARG A 259 -5.46 17.02 18.49
N PRO A 260 -6.07 17.87 19.35
CA PRO A 260 -5.47 19.15 19.70
C PRO A 260 -4.06 18.91 20.24
N ALA A 261 -3.09 19.71 19.79
CA ALA A 261 -1.78 19.72 20.43
C ALA A 261 -2.00 20.00 21.93
N GLY A 262 -1.58 19.06 22.78
CA GLY A 262 -1.61 19.26 24.22
C GLY A 262 -0.87 20.55 24.57
N SER A 263 -1.38 21.28 25.55
CA SER A 263 -0.86 22.53 26.07
C SER A 263 0.67 22.55 26.10
N PRO A 264 1.34 23.64 25.70
CA PRO A 264 2.79 23.75 25.87
C PRO A 264 3.15 23.51 27.35
N PRO A 265 4.30 22.88 27.65
CA PRO A 265 4.76 22.76 29.02
C PRO A 265 4.83 24.16 29.63
N ARG A 266 4.23 24.35 30.81
CA ARG A 266 4.41 25.59 31.58
C ARG A 266 5.92 25.73 31.85
N PRO A 267 6.53 26.90 31.54
CA PRO A 267 7.90 27.15 31.97
C PRO A 267 7.97 27.13 33.51
N PRO A 268 9.11 26.69 34.07
CA PRO A 268 9.35 26.63 35.52
C PRO A 268 9.27 28.01 36.18
#